data_AF-A0A536HPN1-F1
#
_entry.id   AF-A0A536HPN1-F1
#
_cell.length_a   1.000
_cell.length_b   1.000
_cell.length_c   1.000
_cell.angle_alpha   90.00
_cell.angle_beta   90.00
_cell.angle_gamma   90.00
#
_symmetry.space_group_name_H-M   'P 1'
#
loop_
_entity.id
_entity.type
_entity.pdbx_description
1 polymer ?
#
loop_
_entity_poly.entity_id
_entity_poly.type
_entity_poly.pdbx_seq_one_letter_code
_entity_poly.pdbx_strand_id
1 'polypeptide(L)'
;MNHQTGTHFFPTVAAGDAGRVAIGYVATSYVDRPYQAGDTCPTQVPPMTSCQGKAMPEPPSTAWQVFVAESTNATTTSPSFSEVRVSDPKVIIHYGDVCNLGIYCSGDQKGNRSLLDDNIVFIDGAGFVSYAWTDQREDPTLLADASSSNADSNQRKWDQVYTACQISGPSLYATPNLALRTCQ
;
A
#
# COMPACT_ATOMS: atom_id res chain seq x y z
N MET A 1 -9.17 -13.86 -8.54
CA MET A 1 -9.06 -12.44 -8.13
C MET A 1 -9.32 -12.37 -6.64
N ASN A 2 -8.51 -11.60 -5.91
CA ASN A 2 -8.70 -11.37 -4.48
C ASN A 2 -10.08 -10.70 -4.26
N HIS A 3 -10.90 -11.26 -3.39
CA HIS A 3 -12.27 -10.81 -3.11
C HIS A 3 -12.33 -10.16 -1.72
N GLN A 4 -11.31 -9.39 -1.39
CA GLN A 4 -11.30 -8.59 -0.17
C GLN A 4 -12.06 -7.30 -0.38
N THR A 5 -12.91 -6.99 0.59
CA THR A 5 -13.56 -5.69 0.72
C THR A 5 -12.58 -4.70 1.32
N GLY A 6 -12.51 -3.51 0.74
CA GLY A 6 -11.63 -2.44 1.19
C GLY A 6 -11.03 -1.69 0.02
N THR A 7 -10.15 -0.74 0.34
CA THR A 7 -9.38 0.03 -0.62
C THR A 7 -7.92 -0.43 -0.57
N HIS A 8 -7.31 -0.59 -1.75
CA HIS A 8 -5.95 -1.09 -1.91
C HIS A 8 -5.17 -0.16 -2.85
N PHE A 9 -4.00 0.30 -2.43
CA PHE A 9 -3.15 1.19 -3.23
C PHE A 9 -1.70 0.70 -3.32
N PHE A 10 -0.98 1.32 -4.26
CA PHE A 10 0.44 1.11 -4.52
C PHE A 10 0.82 -0.37 -4.66
N PRO A 11 0.21 -1.14 -5.59
CA PRO A 11 0.64 -2.50 -5.83
C PRO A 11 2.04 -2.51 -6.45
N THR A 12 2.95 -3.23 -5.82
CA THR A 12 4.27 -3.58 -6.36
C THR A 12 4.32 -5.07 -6.57
N VAL A 13 5.05 -5.52 -7.60
CA VAL A 13 5.03 -6.92 -8.02
C VAL A 13 6.45 -7.44 -8.16
N ALA A 14 6.70 -8.62 -7.60
CA ALA A 14 7.90 -9.41 -7.86
C ALA A 14 7.49 -10.76 -8.44
N ALA A 15 8.13 -11.16 -9.54
CA ALA A 15 7.88 -12.42 -10.20
C ALA A 15 9.12 -13.33 -10.09
N GLY A 16 8.88 -14.59 -9.75
CA GLY A 16 9.90 -15.64 -9.79
C GLY A 16 9.71 -16.51 -11.02
N ASP A 17 9.65 -17.83 -10.83
CA ASP A 17 9.39 -18.78 -11.90
C ASP A 17 7.94 -18.69 -12.41
N ALA A 18 7.67 -19.33 -13.54
CA ALA A 18 6.35 -19.30 -14.18
C ALA A 18 5.21 -19.65 -13.20
N GLY A 19 4.23 -18.74 -13.11
CA GLY A 19 3.09 -18.87 -12.21
C GLY A 19 3.36 -18.44 -10.76
N ARG A 20 4.58 -18.00 -10.42
CA ARG A 20 4.96 -17.59 -9.07
C ARG A 20 5.17 -16.09 -8.98
N VAL A 21 4.31 -15.41 -8.21
CA VAL A 21 4.29 -13.95 -8.10
C VAL A 21 3.95 -13.53 -6.67
N ALA A 22 4.56 -12.45 -6.21
CA ALA A 22 4.18 -11.73 -5.00
C ALA A 22 3.76 -10.31 -5.35
N ILE A 23 2.75 -9.81 -4.63
CA ILE A 23 2.20 -8.48 -4.77
C ILE A 23 2.21 -7.82 -3.40
N GLY A 24 3.03 -6.78 -3.20
CA GLY A 24 3.03 -5.94 -2.00
C GLY A 24 2.14 -4.72 -2.22
N TYR A 25 1.29 -4.37 -1.25
CA TYR A 25 0.42 -3.19 -1.34
C TYR A 25 0.06 -2.64 0.04
N VAL A 26 -0.52 -1.45 0.07
CA VAL A 26 -1.17 -0.89 1.27
C VAL A 26 -2.68 -1.08 1.16
N ALA A 27 -3.34 -1.34 2.28
CA ALA A 27 -4.78 -1.54 2.30
C ALA A 27 -5.43 -1.01 3.57
N THR A 28 -6.73 -0.74 3.45
CA THR A 28 -7.62 -0.36 4.54
C THR A 28 -8.94 -1.10 4.40
N SER A 29 -9.65 -1.29 5.51
CA SER A 29 -11.03 -1.81 5.50
C SER A 29 -12.06 -0.76 5.07
N TYR A 30 -11.67 0.52 5.01
CA TYR A 30 -12.50 1.55 4.41
C TYR A 30 -12.72 1.23 2.92
N VAL A 31 -13.95 1.40 2.45
CA VAL A 31 -14.30 1.20 1.05
C VAL A 31 -14.48 2.57 0.43
N ASP A 32 -13.47 3.03 -0.30
CA ASP A 32 -13.55 4.22 -1.11
C ASP A 32 -14.59 4.03 -2.23
N ARG A 33 -15.16 5.15 -2.67
CA ARG A 33 -15.88 5.19 -3.93
C ARG A 33 -15.14 6.14 -4.86
N PRO A 34 -15.08 5.85 -6.16
CA PRO A 34 -14.59 6.82 -7.11
C PRO A 34 -15.53 8.02 -7.17
N TYR A 35 -14.99 9.18 -7.54
CA TYR A 35 -15.77 10.31 -7.99
C TYR A 35 -16.66 9.89 -9.18
N GLN A 36 -17.91 10.31 -9.14
CA GLN A 36 -18.95 10.06 -10.14
C GLN A 36 -19.34 11.37 -10.85
N ALA A 37 -20.07 11.25 -11.95
CA ALA A 37 -20.59 12.42 -12.65
C ALA A 37 -21.51 13.23 -11.72
N GLY A 38 -21.23 14.54 -11.59
CA GLY A 38 -21.96 15.45 -10.70
C GLY A 38 -21.33 15.63 -9.32
N ASP A 39 -20.33 14.83 -8.93
CA ASP A 39 -19.52 15.14 -7.75
C ASP A 39 -18.72 16.43 -7.97
N THR A 40 -18.53 17.20 -6.89
CA THR A 40 -17.68 18.39 -6.91
C THR A 40 -16.22 17.99 -6.71
N CYS A 41 -15.40 18.20 -7.74
CA CYS A 41 -13.97 17.97 -7.66
C CYS A 41 -13.27 19.07 -6.85
N PRO A 42 -12.16 18.76 -6.17
CA PRO A 42 -11.31 19.77 -5.57
C PRO A 42 -10.87 20.84 -6.59
N THR A 43 -10.92 22.11 -6.18
CA THR A 43 -10.68 23.27 -7.06
C THR A 43 -9.22 23.42 -7.52
N GLN A 44 -8.30 22.66 -6.92
CA GLN A 44 -6.85 22.72 -7.11
C GLN A 44 -6.34 21.66 -8.09
N VAL A 45 -7.21 20.93 -8.80
CA VAL A 45 -6.84 19.88 -9.78
C VAL A 45 -6.96 20.41 -11.23
N PRO A 46 -5.88 20.94 -11.85
CA PRO A 46 -5.86 21.31 -13.26
C PRO A 46 -5.53 20.16 -14.25
N PRO A 47 -6.07 20.17 -15.49
CA PRO A 47 -7.22 20.95 -15.96
C PRO A 47 -8.54 20.18 -15.80
N MET A 48 -9.33 20.55 -14.79
CA MET A 48 -10.70 21.12 -14.96
C MET A 48 -11.68 20.46 -15.95
N THR A 49 -11.76 19.14 -16.08
CA THR A 49 -12.99 18.53 -16.64
C THR A 49 -13.53 17.34 -15.86
N SER A 50 -12.72 16.60 -15.10
CA SER A 50 -13.28 15.55 -14.25
C SER A 50 -12.26 14.93 -13.28
N CYS A 51 -12.66 14.80 -12.01
CA CYS A 51 -12.08 13.86 -11.06
C CYS A 51 -12.72 12.46 -11.20
N GLN A 52 -13.68 12.26 -12.12
CA GLN A 52 -14.39 10.99 -12.30
C GLN A 52 -13.42 9.82 -12.45
N GLY A 53 -13.69 8.75 -11.71
CA GLY A 53 -12.85 7.57 -11.67
C GLY A 53 -11.62 7.67 -10.78
N LYS A 54 -11.28 8.85 -10.24
CA LYS A 54 -10.32 8.98 -9.13
C LYS A 54 -11.00 8.55 -7.84
N ALA A 55 -10.25 7.94 -6.92
CA ALA A 55 -10.70 7.69 -5.56
C ALA A 55 -11.11 9.02 -4.90
N MET A 56 -12.25 9.02 -4.20
CA MET A 56 -12.58 10.14 -3.33
C MET A 56 -11.71 10.10 -2.06
N PRO A 57 -11.43 11.26 -1.45
CA PRO A 57 -10.60 11.31 -0.27
C PRO A 57 -11.14 10.48 0.90
N GLU A 58 -10.28 9.68 1.51
CA GLU A 58 -10.65 8.95 2.73
C GLU A 58 -10.75 9.86 3.97
N PRO A 59 -11.62 9.55 4.95
CA PRO A 59 -11.69 10.33 6.18
C PRO A 59 -10.39 10.20 7.01
N PRO A 60 -10.04 11.20 7.84
CA PRO A 60 -8.85 11.15 8.71
C PRO A 60 -8.71 9.91 9.61
N SER A 61 -9.82 9.27 9.95
CA SER A 61 -9.85 8.05 10.77
C SER A 61 -9.50 6.77 10.01
N THR A 62 -9.36 6.82 8.69
CA THR A 62 -9.00 5.66 7.86
C THR A 62 -7.60 5.20 8.22
N ALA A 63 -7.48 3.93 8.61
CA ALA A 63 -6.25 3.35 9.13
C ALA A 63 -5.66 2.36 8.12
N TRP A 64 -4.43 2.61 7.69
CA TRP A 64 -3.76 1.82 6.65
C TRP A 64 -2.81 0.79 7.24
N GLN A 65 -2.73 -0.36 6.58
CA GLN A 65 -1.76 -1.42 6.87
C GLN A 65 -1.13 -1.93 5.57
N VAL A 66 -0.12 -2.79 5.73
CA VAL A 66 0.69 -3.30 4.63
C VAL A 66 0.45 -4.79 4.46
N PHE A 67 0.30 -5.25 3.23
CA PHE A 67 -0.03 -6.63 2.90
C PHE A 67 0.83 -7.16 1.76
N VAL A 68 1.04 -8.48 1.76
CA VAL A 68 1.61 -9.22 0.64
C VAL A 68 0.67 -10.34 0.26
N ALA A 69 0.37 -10.46 -1.04
CA ALA A 69 -0.34 -11.59 -1.61
C ALA A 69 0.59 -12.37 -2.54
N GLU A 70 0.66 -13.70 -2.35
CA GLU A 70 1.51 -14.60 -3.14
C GLU A 70 0.65 -15.63 -3.88
N SER A 71 1.04 -15.96 -5.11
CA SER A 71 0.49 -17.07 -5.87
C SER A 71 1.62 -17.93 -6.41
N THR A 72 1.43 -19.24 -6.43
CA THR A 72 2.34 -20.19 -7.09
C THR A 72 1.73 -20.86 -8.32
N ASN A 73 0.54 -20.42 -8.74
CA ASN A 73 -0.21 -20.94 -9.87
C ASN A 73 -0.88 -19.81 -10.69
N ALA A 74 -0.28 -18.63 -10.72
CA ALA A 74 -0.84 -17.41 -11.32
C ALA A 74 -1.11 -17.53 -12.83
N THR A 75 -0.45 -18.46 -13.52
CA THR A 75 -0.61 -18.74 -14.95
C THR A 75 -1.70 -19.78 -15.27
N THR A 76 -2.31 -20.38 -14.25
CA THR A 76 -3.38 -21.37 -14.45
C THR A 76 -4.73 -20.69 -14.73
N THR A 77 -5.71 -21.47 -15.20
CA THR A 77 -7.08 -20.98 -15.44
C THR A 77 -7.82 -20.59 -14.16
N SER A 78 -7.34 -21.05 -13.00
CA SER A 78 -7.92 -20.77 -11.68
C SER A 78 -6.82 -20.41 -10.68
N PRO A 79 -6.22 -19.21 -10.78
CA PRO A 79 -5.14 -18.79 -9.90
C PRO A 79 -5.64 -18.57 -8.48
N SER A 80 -4.84 -18.99 -7.49
CA SER A 80 -5.10 -18.79 -6.07
C SER A 80 -4.03 -17.90 -5.46
N PHE A 81 -4.43 -17.03 -4.54
CA PHE A 81 -3.53 -16.15 -3.79
C PHE A 81 -3.68 -16.41 -2.29
N SER A 82 -2.55 -16.47 -1.59
CA SER A 82 -2.48 -16.43 -0.14
C SER A 82 -1.99 -15.05 0.27
N GLU A 83 -2.69 -14.44 1.22
CA GLU A 83 -2.40 -13.07 1.63
C GLU A 83 -2.10 -13.00 3.12
N VAL A 84 -1.13 -12.17 3.47
CA VAL A 84 -0.76 -11.87 4.84
C VAL A 84 -0.64 -10.36 5.05
N ARG A 85 -1.06 -9.90 6.23
CA ARG A 85 -0.65 -8.59 6.73
C ARG A 85 0.83 -8.66 7.13
N VAL A 86 1.62 -7.73 6.61
CA VAL A 86 3.07 -7.63 6.86
C VAL A 86 3.38 -6.68 8.00
N SER A 87 2.62 -5.59 8.15
CA SER A 87 2.72 -4.74 9.33
C SER A 87 2.19 -5.47 10.58
N ASP A 88 2.76 -5.20 11.76
CA ASP A 88 2.31 -5.84 12.99
C ASP A 88 0.81 -5.63 13.23
N PRO A 89 0.10 -6.56 13.90
CA PRO A 89 -1.36 -6.50 14.03
C PRO A 89 -1.92 -5.19 14.61
N LYS A 90 -1.14 -4.50 15.46
CA LYS A 90 -1.52 -3.24 16.11
C LYS A 90 -0.93 -1.99 15.46
N VAL A 91 -0.08 -2.17 14.45
CA VAL A 91 0.56 -1.05 13.77
C VAL A 91 -0.36 -0.52 12.68
N ILE A 92 -0.59 0.78 12.74
CA ILE A 92 -1.17 1.57 11.65
C ILE A 92 -0.02 2.35 11.02
N ILE A 93 0.15 2.19 9.72
CA ILE A 93 1.27 2.80 9.01
C ILE A 93 0.98 4.23 8.57
N HIS A 94 -0.31 4.58 8.47
CA HIS A 94 -0.80 5.87 8.02
C HIS A 94 -2.26 6.06 8.41
N TYR A 95 -2.65 7.31 8.68
CA TYR A 95 -4.03 7.73 8.88
C TYR A 95 -4.45 8.77 7.85
N GLY A 96 -5.68 8.66 7.37
CA GLY A 96 -6.29 9.62 6.47
C GLY A 96 -6.24 9.23 5.01
N ASP A 97 -6.37 10.25 4.16
CA ASP A 97 -6.43 10.10 2.71
C ASP A 97 -5.05 9.83 2.10
N VAL A 98 -4.97 8.79 1.29
CA VAL A 98 -3.78 8.49 0.49
C VAL A 98 -3.89 9.21 -0.84
N CYS A 99 -2.98 10.16 -1.06
CA CYS A 99 -3.00 11.04 -2.22
C CYS A 99 -2.94 10.29 -3.57
N ASN A 100 -4.07 10.09 -4.24
CA ASN A 100 -4.14 9.54 -5.60
C ASN A 100 -4.48 10.57 -6.69
N LEU A 101 -4.53 11.85 -6.33
CA LEU A 101 -4.76 12.96 -7.28
C LEU A 101 -3.45 13.49 -7.88
N GLY A 102 -2.31 12.84 -7.63
CA GLY A 102 -1.01 13.28 -8.12
C GLY A 102 -0.52 14.53 -7.39
N ILE A 103 0.05 15.50 -8.10
CA ILE A 103 0.66 16.72 -7.50
C ILE A 103 -0.35 17.65 -6.81
N TYR A 104 -1.64 17.34 -6.89
CA TYR A 104 -2.73 18.21 -6.45
C TYR A 104 -3.22 17.94 -5.04
N CYS A 105 -2.59 17.01 -4.31
CA CYS A 105 -2.91 16.80 -2.90
C CYS A 105 -2.26 17.84 -1.99
N SER A 106 -1.28 18.61 -2.48
CA SER A 106 -0.68 19.71 -1.73
C SER A 106 -1.44 21.01 -2.02
N GLY A 107 -2.38 21.40 -1.15
CA GLY A 107 -3.06 22.69 -1.30
C GLY A 107 -4.07 23.06 -0.21
N ASP A 108 -4.85 22.09 0.27
CA ASP A 108 -5.91 22.26 1.28
C ASP A 108 -6.57 20.92 1.68
N GLN A 109 -6.08 19.81 1.13
CA GLN A 109 -6.68 18.49 1.24
C GLN A 109 -6.19 17.82 2.53
N LYS A 110 -7.06 17.04 3.17
CA LYS A 110 -6.70 16.18 4.32
C LYS A 110 -5.76 15.02 3.94
N GLY A 111 -5.54 14.80 2.65
CA GLY A 111 -4.56 13.82 2.14
C GLY A 111 -3.13 14.35 2.19
N ASN A 112 -2.18 13.45 2.40
CA ASN A 112 -0.77 13.80 2.47
C ASN A 112 0.12 12.82 1.71
N ARG A 113 1.38 13.21 1.48
CA ARG A 113 2.35 12.44 0.67
C ARG A 113 3.39 11.75 1.53
N SER A 114 3.03 11.45 2.76
CA SER A 114 3.99 10.99 3.75
C SER A 114 4.27 9.49 3.64
N LEU A 115 3.46 8.77 2.85
CA LEU A 115 3.81 7.43 2.35
C LEU A 115 4.82 7.46 1.18
N LEU A 116 5.17 8.66 0.70
CA LEU A 116 6.07 8.93 -0.43
C LEU A 116 5.69 8.22 -1.74
N ASP A 117 4.48 7.65 -1.80
CA ASP A 117 4.03 6.69 -2.81
C ASP A 117 5.07 5.59 -3.07
N ASP A 118 5.87 5.25 -2.04
CA ASP A 118 7.04 4.39 -2.17
C ASP A 118 6.91 3.16 -1.28
N ASN A 119 6.77 2.04 -1.96
CA ASN A 119 6.82 0.70 -1.42
C ASN A 119 7.40 -0.21 -2.50
N ILE A 120 8.08 -1.28 -2.12
CA ILE A 120 8.64 -2.21 -3.10
C ILE A 120 8.78 -3.61 -2.52
N VAL A 121 8.12 -4.57 -3.18
CA VAL A 121 8.33 -5.99 -2.94
C VAL A 121 9.48 -6.50 -3.82
N PHE A 122 10.38 -7.27 -3.24
CA PHE A 122 11.50 -7.92 -3.91
C PHE A 122 11.62 -9.38 -3.47
N ILE A 123 12.36 -10.17 -4.24
CA ILE A 123 12.68 -11.56 -3.89
C ILE A 123 14.17 -11.73 -3.67
N ASP A 124 14.54 -12.54 -2.69
CA ASP A 124 15.93 -12.88 -2.41
C ASP A 124 16.47 -13.95 -3.38
N GLY A 125 17.74 -14.34 -3.20
CA GLY A 125 18.38 -15.36 -4.04
C GLY A 125 17.78 -16.77 -3.87
N ALA A 126 16.98 -17.00 -2.84
CA ALA A 126 16.23 -18.23 -2.62
C ALA A 126 14.75 -18.12 -3.06
N GLY A 127 14.33 -16.96 -3.58
CA GLY A 127 12.97 -16.69 -4.06
C GLY A 127 11.97 -16.36 -2.95
N PHE A 128 12.44 -16.00 -1.75
CA PHE A 128 11.58 -15.54 -0.66
C PHE A 128 11.37 -14.04 -0.72
N VAL A 129 10.15 -13.61 -0.38
CA VAL A 129 9.75 -12.21 -0.45
C VAL A 129 10.41 -11.40 0.65
N SER A 130 10.82 -10.19 0.31
CA SER A 130 11.11 -9.10 1.23
C SER A 130 10.38 -7.86 0.74
N TYR A 131 9.92 -7.03 1.67
CA TYR A 131 9.09 -5.88 1.37
C TYR A 131 9.58 -4.68 2.16
N ALA A 132 9.81 -3.57 1.47
CA ALA A 132 10.07 -2.27 2.05
C ALA A 132 8.88 -1.33 1.81
N TRP A 133 8.53 -0.52 2.81
CA TRP A 133 7.47 0.49 2.70
C TRP A 133 7.75 1.70 3.58
N THR A 134 7.21 2.84 3.18
CA THR A 134 7.18 4.04 4.03
C THR A 134 6.06 3.93 5.07
N ASP A 135 6.34 4.34 6.29
CA ASP A 135 5.51 4.14 7.48
C ASP A 135 5.65 5.33 8.43
N GLN A 136 4.58 5.64 9.14
CA GLN A 136 4.51 6.77 10.05
C GLN A 136 4.20 6.36 11.50
N ARG A 137 4.37 5.07 11.83
CA ARG A 137 4.05 4.52 13.16
C ARG A 137 4.76 5.21 14.32
N GLU A 138 5.88 5.88 14.07
CA GLU A 138 6.66 6.58 15.08
C GLU A 138 6.09 7.97 15.41
N ASP A 139 5.08 8.43 14.67
CA ASP A 139 4.37 9.67 14.99
C ASP A 139 3.42 9.46 16.19
N PRO A 140 3.72 10.03 17.37
CA PRO A 140 2.86 9.87 18.54
C PRO A 140 1.51 10.58 18.38
N THR A 141 1.38 11.48 17.40
CA THR A 141 0.18 12.26 17.12
C THR A 141 -0.45 11.95 15.77
N LEU A 142 -0.09 10.81 15.14
CA LEU A 142 -0.46 10.45 13.76
C LEU A 142 -1.93 10.70 13.40
N LEU A 143 -2.86 10.21 14.22
CA LEU A 143 -4.30 10.36 14.01
C LEU A 143 -4.78 11.82 14.18
N ALA A 144 -4.23 12.54 15.15
CA ALA A 144 -4.55 13.94 15.37
C ALA A 144 -4.03 14.80 14.20
N ASP A 145 -2.82 14.50 13.72
CA ASP A 145 -2.21 15.17 12.59
C ASP A 145 -2.99 14.92 11.29
N ALA A 146 -3.45 13.70 11.04
CA ALA A 146 -4.33 13.38 9.89
C ALA A 146 -5.63 14.19 9.88
N SER A 147 -6.11 14.58 11.07
CA SER A 147 -7.33 15.38 11.22
C SER A 147 -7.09 16.87 11.01
N SER A 148 -5.84 17.33 11.12
CA SER A 148 -5.44 18.70 10.86
C SER A 148 -5.18 18.89 9.36
N SER A 149 -5.68 19.97 8.76
CA SER A 149 -5.54 20.28 7.33
C SER A 149 -4.08 20.52 6.87
N ASN A 150 -3.11 20.25 7.72
CA ASN A 150 -1.68 20.32 7.47
C ASN A 150 -0.96 19.00 7.84
N ALA A 151 -1.69 17.87 7.80
CA ALA A 151 -1.16 16.54 8.06
C ALA A 151 0.20 16.28 7.38
N ASP A 152 0.36 16.70 6.13
CA ASP A 152 1.61 16.55 5.38
C ASP A 152 2.83 17.20 6.07
N SER A 153 2.71 18.43 6.59
CA SER A 153 3.85 19.11 7.22
C SER A 153 4.16 18.58 8.62
N ASN A 154 3.13 18.09 9.33
CA ASN A 154 3.31 17.57 10.69
C ASN A 154 3.88 16.15 10.69
N GLN A 155 3.45 15.32 9.74
CA GLN A 155 3.76 13.90 9.75
C GLN A 155 5.10 13.58 9.08
N ARG A 156 5.54 14.35 8.06
CA ARG A 156 6.78 14.09 7.31
C ARG A 156 8.04 13.90 8.13
N LYS A 157 8.11 14.53 9.31
CA LYS A 157 9.26 14.41 10.21
C LYS A 157 9.40 12.99 10.80
N TRP A 158 8.34 12.20 10.75
CA TRP A 158 8.24 10.84 11.29
C TRP A 158 8.21 9.76 10.22
N ASP A 159 8.25 10.12 8.94
CA ASP A 159 8.26 9.15 7.86
C ASP A 159 9.56 8.33 7.93
N GLN A 160 9.41 7.03 8.02
CA GLN A 160 10.51 6.07 8.07
C GLN A 160 10.27 4.96 7.06
N VAL A 161 11.35 4.29 6.63
CA VAL A 161 11.25 3.08 5.82
C VAL A 161 11.38 1.86 6.73
N TYR A 162 10.39 0.97 6.68
CA TYR A 162 10.44 -0.32 7.34
C TYR A 162 10.60 -1.43 6.32
N THR A 163 11.13 -2.56 6.79
CA THR A 163 11.28 -3.76 5.99
C THR A 163 10.79 -4.99 6.74
N ALA A 164 10.23 -5.94 6.02
CA ALA A 164 9.96 -7.28 6.52
C ALA A 164 10.36 -8.32 5.48
N CYS A 165 10.66 -9.54 5.93
CA CYS A 165 10.93 -10.67 5.05
C CYS A 165 10.00 -11.85 5.36
N GLN A 166 9.80 -12.69 4.36
CA GLN A 166 9.09 -13.95 4.45
C GLN A 166 9.91 -15.00 5.20
N ILE A 167 9.51 -15.28 6.45
CA ILE A 167 10.14 -16.29 7.31
C ILE A 167 9.56 -17.70 7.12
N SER A 168 8.39 -17.81 6.48
CA SER A 168 7.73 -19.08 6.19
C SER A 168 6.85 -18.96 4.95
N GLY A 169 6.56 -20.08 4.28
CA GLY A 169 5.74 -20.10 3.08
C GLY A 169 6.49 -20.67 1.86
N PRO A 170 5.85 -20.70 0.69
CA PRO A 170 6.48 -21.17 -0.53
C PRO A 170 7.48 -20.15 -1.08
N SER A 171 8.54 -20.64 -1.71
CA SER A 171 9.41 -19.79 -2.53
C SER A 171 8.75 -19.49 -3.88
N LEU A 172 9.05 -18.31 -4.43
CA LEU A 172 8.72 -17.94 -5.80
C LEU A 172 9.66 -18.59 -6.84
N TYR A 173 10.71 -19.28 -6.43
CA TYR A 173 11.47 -20.20 -7.30
C TYR A 173 10.95 -21.62 -7.13
N ALA A 174 10.80 -22.35 -8.23
CA ALA A 174 10.38 -23.74 -8.26
C ALA A 174 11.44 -24.67 -7.65
N THR A 175 12.72 -24.25 -7.70
CA THR A 175 13.86 -24.96 -7.11
C THR A 175 14.71 -24.00 -6.26
N PRO A 176 14.27 -23.64 -5.04
CA PRO A 176 14.94 -22.64 -4.23
C PRO A 176 16.29 -23.15 -3.69
N ASN A 177 17.34 -22.32 -3.81
CA ASN A 177 18.60 -22.55 -3.12
C ASN A 177 18.57 -21.87 -1.75
N LEU A 178 18.22 -22.63 -0.70
CA LEU A 178 18.09 -22.09 0.66
C LEU A 178 19.40 -21.53 1.25
N ALA A 179 20.56 -21.86 0.68
CA ALA A 179 21.83 -21.24 1.07
C ALA A 179 21.90 -19.74 0.70
N LEU A 180 21.04 -19.27 -0.20
CA LEU A 180 20.93 -17.86 -0.62
C LEU A 180 19.82 -17.10 0.11
N ARG A 181 19.18 -17.72 1.10
CA ARG A 181 18.08 -17.12 1.84
C ARG A 181 18.61 -15.99 2.73
N THR A 182 18.05 -14.78 2.58
CA THR A 182 18.56 -13.60 3.28
C THR A 182 17.98 -13.40 4.67
N CYS A 183 16.78 -13.92 4.96
CA CYS A 183 16.11 -13.77 6.24
C CYS A 183 15.68 -15.15 6.78
N GLN A 184 15.98 -15.43 8.07
CA GLN A 184 15.74 -16.71 8.74
C GLN A 184 15.13 -16.49 10.13
#